data_AF-X0ZWR1-F1
#
_entry.id   AF-X0ZWR1-F1
#
_cell.length_a   1.000
_cell.length_b   1.000
_cell.length_c   1.000
_cell.angle_alpha   90.00
_cell.angle_beta   90.00
_cell.angle_gamma   90.00
#
_symmetry.space_group_name_H-M   'P 1'
#
loop_
_entity.id
_entity.type
_entity.pdbx_description
1 polymer ?
#
loop_
_entity_poly.entity_id
_entity_poly.type
_entity_poly.pdbx_seq_one_letter_code
_entity_poly.pdbx_strand_id
1 'polypeptide(L)'
;MDLRNEDEASHSVIVISDKKGGLPFSKGILASSISVIGLDIITAHKIALEIQDYFLKNKIYSLSLGELRSLAFRFIKDKVSLEYAERYLLWQSVGKLEKPIIILIGGSTGVGKSTIA
;
A
#
# COMPACT_ATOMS: atom_id res chain seq x y z
N MET A 1 -6.73 -37.82 29.56
CA MET A 1 -5.46 -37.86 28.80
C MET A 1 -5.90 -37.69 27.36
N ASP A 2 -6.15 -36.44 26.98
CA ASP A 2 -6.76 -36.08 25.70
C ASP A 2 -5.72 -35.44 24.80
N LEU A 3 -5.75 -35.91 23.55
CA LEU A 3 -4.92 -35.49 22.44
C LEU A 3 -5.31 -34.08 21.96
N ARG A 4 -4.34 -33.44 21.28
CA ARG A 4 -4.43 -32.29 20.35
C ARG A 4 -4.11 -30.91 20.94
N ASN A 5 -2.89 -30.44 20.67
CA ASN A 5 -2.69 -29.58 19.51
C ASN A 5 -1.20 -29.45 19.17
N GLU A 6 -0.81 -30.07 18.05
CA GLU A 6 0.47 -29.89 17.37
C GLU A 6 0.43 -28.68 16.40
N ASP A 7 -0.22 -27.57 16.77
CA ASP A 7 -0.41 -26.41 15.88
C ASP A 7 0.10 -25.12 16.50
N GLU A 8 1.41 -25.00 16.67
CA GLU A 8 2.05 -23.70 16.95
C GLU A 8 3.21 -23.41 15.99
N ALA A 9 2.99 -23.67 14.70
CA ALA A 9 3.71 -22.96 13.65
C ALA A 9 3.25 -21.49 13.68
N SER A 10 3.90 -20.67 14.52
CA SER A 10 3.63 -19.26 14.75
C SER A 10 3.66 -18.46 13.44
N HIS A 11 2.53 -18.42 12.74
CA HIS A 11 2.27 -17.46 11.67
C HIS A 11 1.97 -16.14 12.35
N SER A 12 3.03 -15.44 12.75
CA SER A 12 2.95 -14.12 13.34
C SER A 12 2.27 -13.15 12.37
N VAL A 13 0.97 -12.93 12.57
CA VAL A 13 0.17 -12.00 11.77
C VAL A 13 0.67 -10.59 12.02
N ILE A 14 1.02 -9.88 10.96
CA ILE A 14 1.42 -8.47 11.03
C ILE A 14 0.15 -7.62 11.08
N VAL A 15 0.04 -6.73 12.07
CA VAL A 15 -1.17 -5.93 12.33
C VAL A 15 -0.92 -4.45 12.07
N ILE A 16 -1.88 -3.78 11.44
CA ILE A 16 -1.93 -2.33 11.29
C ILE A 16 -2.74 -1.71 12.44
N SER A 17 -2.11 -0.90 13.28
CA SER A 17 -2.64 -0.50 14.60
C SER A 17 -3.55 0.74 14.63
N ASP A 18 -3.75 1.45 13.51
CA ASP A 18 -4.46 2.75 13.47
C ASP A 18 -5.97 2.68 13.77
N LYS A 19 -6.62 1.52 13.64
CA LYS A 19 -8.05 1.36 13.89
C LYS A 19 -8.30 0.58 15.19
N LYS A 20 -9.39 0.89 15.90
CA LYS A 20 -9.86 0.07 17.04
C LYS A 20 -10.00 -1.39 16.58
N GLY A 21 -9.20 -2.28 17.18
CA GLY A 21 -9.15 -3.72 16.86
C GLY A 21 -7.98 -4.13 15.95
N GLY A 22 -7.28 -3.20 15.32
CA GLY A 22 -6.22 -3.50 14.35
C GLY A 22 -6.74 -4.22 13.10
N LEU A 23 -5.99 -4.17 12.01
CA LEU A 23 -6.30 -4.94 10.80
C LEU A 23 -5.08 -5.74 10.34
N PRO A 24 -5.24 -6.97 9.85
CA PRO A 24 -4.11 -7.71 9.31
C PRO A 24 -3.53 -6.98 8.10
N PHE A 25 -2.20 -6.92 8.02
CA PHE A 25 -1.49 -6.43 6.86
C PHE A 25 -1.85 -7.26 5.62
N SER A 26 -2.23 -6.58 4.53
CA SER A 26 -2.49 -7.21 3.25
C SER A 26 -1.51 -6.69 2.20
N LYS A 27 -0.63 -7.58 1.73
CA LYS A 27 0.26 -7.30 0.59
C LYS A 27 -0.51 -6.96 -0.68
N GLY A 28 -1.72 -7.52 -0.86
CA GLY A 28 -2.57 -7.23 -2.01
C GLY A 28 -3.14 -5.81 -1.98
N ILE A 29 -3.59 -5.36 -0.80
CA ILE A 29 -4.06 -3.97 -0.62
C ILE A 29 -2.89 -3.00 -0.80
N LEU A 30 -1.71 -3.32 -0.26
CA LEU A 30 -0.52 -2.49 -0.46
C LEU A 30 -0.12 -2.43 -1.95
N ALA A 31 -0.06 -3.57 -2.64
CA ALA A 31 0.27 -3.62 -4.07
C ALA A 31 -0.72 -2.80 -4.91
N SER A 32 -2.02 -2.94 -4.65
CA SER A 32 -3.06 -2.13 -5.30
C SER A 32 -2.88 -0.64 -5.01
N SER A 33 -2.56 -0.27 -3.77
CA SER A 33 -2.28 1.12 -3.41
C SER A 33 -1.02 1.68 -4.09
N ILE A 34 -0.04 0.84 -4.41
CA ILE A 34 1.19 1.21 -5.12
C ILE A 34 0.95 1.27 -6.63
N SER A 35 0.08 0.44 -7.21
CA SER A 35 -0.16 0.47 -8.66
C SER A 35 -0.82 1.76 -9.13
N VAL A 36 -1.57 2.46 -8.26
CA VAL A 36 -2.26 3.73 -8.62
C VAL A 36 -1.30 4.82 -9.11
N ILE A 37 -0.01 4.77 -8.74
CA ILE A 37 0.99 5.72 -9.26
C ILE A 37 1.54 5.33 -10.64
N GLY A 38 0.85 4.45 -11.38
CA GLY A 38 1.22 4.04 -12.73
C GLY A 38 2.39 3.06 -12.78
N LEU A 39 2.66 2.35 -11.68
CA LEU A 39 3.58 1.21 -11.67
C LEU A 39 2.87 -0.01 -12.24
N ASP A 40 3.61 -0.83 -13.00
CA ASP A 40 3.08 -2.10 -13.46
C ASP A 40 2.76 -3.03 -12.26
N ILE A 41 1.80 -3.91 -12.47
CA ILE A 41 1.25 -4.78 -11.43
C ILE A 41 2.33 -5.72 -10.83
N ILE A 42 3.29 -6.18 -11.65
CA ILE A 42 4.34 -7.11 -11.23
C ILE A 42 5.30 -6.39 -10.28
N THR A 43 5.74 -5.18 -10.65
CA THR A 43 6.60 -4.34 -9.80
C THR A 43 5.91 -3.95 -8.50
N ALA A 44 4.64 -3.56 -8.56
CA ALA A 44 3.87 -3.20 -7.36
C ALA A 44 3.74 -4.38 -6.38
N HIS A 45 3.44 -5.59 -6.89
CA HIS A 45 3.41 -6.79 -6.07
C HIS A 45 4.78 -7.16 -5.50
N LYS A 46 5.85 -7.02 -6.30
CA LYS A 46 7.22 -7.29 -5.83
C LYS A 46 7.59 -6.37 -4.67
N ILE A 47 7.31 -5.07 -4.77
CA ILE A 47 7.56 -4.11 -3.68
C ILE A 47 6.76 -4.50 -2.43
N ALA A 48 5.48 -4.84 -2.57
CA ALA A 48 4.66 -5.24 -1.43
C ALA A 48 5.15 -6.55 -0.76
N LEU A 49 5.67 -7.49 -1.54
CA LEU A 49 6.29 -8.71 -1.03
C LEU A 49 7.59 -8.41 -0.27
N GLU A 50 8.46 -7.57 -0.83
CA GLU A 50 9.72 -7.21 -0.17
C GLU A 50 9.48 -6.44 1.15
N ILE A 51 8.43 -5.62 1.21
CA ILE A 51 7.99 -4.96 2.46
C ILE A 51 7.50 -6.01 3.48
N GLN A 52 6.75 -7.03 3.05
CA GLN A 52 6.35 -8.13 3.92
C GLN A 52 7.57 -8.88 4.47
N ASP A 53 8.52 -9.22 3.60
CA ASP A 53 9.75 -9.90 4.00
C ASP A 53 10.57 -9.06 4.97
N TYR A 54 10.57 -7.73 4.79
CA TYR A 54 11.18 -6.79 5.73
C TYR A 54 10.52 -6.87 7.11
N PHE A 55 9.19 -6.94 7.19
CA PHE A 55 8.51 -7.12 8.48
C PHE A 55 8.91 -8.42 9.17
N LEU A 56 8.90 -9.53 8.44
CA LEU A 56 9.24 -10.84 8.98
C LEU A 56 10.69 -10.90 9.45
N LYS A 57 11.64 -10.42 8.63
CA LYS A 57 13.08 -10.41 8.96
C LYS A 57 13.40 -9.54 10.18
N ASN A 58 12.70 -8.41 10.32
CA ASN A 58 12.91 -7.49 11.44
C ASN A 58 11.98 -7.76 12.63
N LYS A 59 11.20 -8.85 12.61
CA LYS A 59 10.23 -9.22 13.67
C LYS A 59 9.24 -8.09 14.01
N ILE A 60 8.80 -7.35 12.98
CA ILE A 60 7.80 -6.29 13.10
C ILE A 60 6.42 -6.93 12.94
N TYR A 61 5.67 -7.05 14.03
CA TYR A 61 4.33 -7.67 14.05
C TYR A 61 3.20 -6.67 14.23
N SER A 62 3.50 -5.41 14.53
CA SER A 62 2.53 -4.34 14.62
C SER A 62 3.16 -3.04 14.15
N LEU A 63 2.43 -2.27 13.36
CA LEU A 63 2.85 -0.94 12.90
C LEU A 63 1.65 -0.07 12.58
N SER A 64 1.85 1.24 12.64
CA SER A 64 0.88 2.21 12.17
C SER A 64 0.82 2.28 10.64
N LEU A 65 -0.26 2.86 10.12
CA LEU A 65 -0.42 3.19 8.72
C LEU A 65 0.60 4.25 8.27
N GLY A 66 1.02 5.14 9.19
CA GLY A 66 2.09 6.11 8.93
C GLY A 66 3.45 5.45 8.72
N GLU A 67 3.80 4.46 9.55
CA GLU A 67 5.01 3.66 9.39
C GLU A 67 4.97 2.83 8.12
N LEU A 68 3.83 2.19 7.82
CA LEU A 68 3.65 1.44 6.57
C LEU A 68 3.85 2.32 5.34
N ARG A 69 3.28 3.52 5.32
CA ARG A 69 3.46 4.49 4.23
C ARG A 69 4.92 4.93 4.09
N SER A 70 5.61 5.14 5.21
CA SER A 70 7.02 5.55 5.22
C SER A 70 7.94 4.44 4.68
N LEU A 71 7.65 3.19 4.99
CA LEU A 71 8.33 2.04 4.42
C LEU A 71 8.03 1.89 2.93
N ALA A 72 6.76 1.97 2.53
CA ALA A 72 6.38 1.93 1.12
C ALA A 72 7.11 3.02 0.30
N PHE A 73 7.15 4.25 0.79
CA PHE A 73 7.92 5.34 0.17
C PHE A 73 9.39 4.97 -0.02
N ARG A 74 10.03 4.46 1.03
CA ARG A 74 11.45 4.07 0.99
C ARG A 74 11.72 2.99 -0.06
N PHE A 75 10.91 1.93 -0.06
CA PHE A 75 11.07 0.84 -1.02
C PHE A 75 10.82 1.30 -2.46
N ILE A 76 9.80 2.13 -2.70
CA ILE A 76 9.55 2.69 -4.04
C ILE A 76 10.73 3.57 -4.48
N LYS A 77 11.24 4.43 -3.60
CA LYS A 77 12.38 5.31 -3.90
C LYS A 77 13.61 4.51 -4.29
N ASP A 78 13.92 3.47 -3.51
CA ASP A 78 15.14 2.69 -3.68
C ASP A 78 15.07 1.70 -4.85
N LYS A 79 13.86 1.26 -5.25
CA LYS A 79 13.65 0.25 -6.30
C LYS A 79 13.24 0.83 -7.65
N VAL A 80 12.59 1.99 -7.64
CA VAL A 80 12.06 2.64 -8.84
C VAL A 80 12.72 4.00 -9.01
N SER A 81 12.25 5.01 -8.29
CA SER A 81 12.85 6.34 -8.23
C SER A 81 12.15 7.20 -7.17
N LEU A 82 12.80 8.32 -6.81
CA LEU A 82 12.20 9.32 -5.95
C LEU A 82 10.88 9.89 -6.50
N GLU A 83 10.79 10.11 -7.82
CA GLU A 83 9.59 10.66 -8.46
C GLU A 83 8.36 9.77 -8.22
N TYR A 84 8.49 8.45 -8.37
CA TYR A 84 7.39 7.52 -8.09
C TYR A 84 7.05 7.50 -6.59
N ALA A 85 8.05 7.60 -5.72
CA ALA A 85 7.83 7.64 -4.28
C ALA A 85 7.09 8.92 -3.84
N GLU A 86 7.42 10.08 -4.41
CA GLU A 86 6.72 11.34 -4.17
C GLU A 86 5.27 11.30 -4.67
N ARG A 87 5.04 10.72 -5.86
CA ARG A 87 3.68 10.47 -6.38
C ARG A 87 2.87 9.59 -5.44
N TYR A 88 3.49 8.60 -4.80
CA TYR A 88 2.83 7.76 -3.80
C TYR A 88 2.39 8.57 -2.59
N LEU A 89 3.26 9.44 -2.05
CA LEU A 89 2.88 10.31 -0.94
C LEU A 89 1.77 11.29 -1.31
N LEU A 90 1.84 11.88 -2.50
CA LEU A 90 0.77 12.75 -3.00
C LEU A 90 -0.56 11.99 -3.04
N TRP A 91 -0.59 10.80 -3.64
CA TRP A 91 -1.80 9.98 -3.69
C TRP A 91 -2.33 9.60 -2.29
N GLN A 92 -1.44 9.26 -1.35
CA GLN A 92 -1.83 8.99 0.04
C GLN A 92 -2.38 10.22 0.76
N SER A 93 -1.96 11.43 0.39
CA SER A 93 -2.49 12.68 0.94
C SER A 93 -3.88 13.02 0.40
N VAL A 94 -4.15 12.67 -0.86
CA VAL A 94 -5.45 12.83 -1.52
C VAL A 94 -6.53 12.04 -0.78
N GLY A 95 -6.25 10.80 -0.38
CA GLY A 95 -7.18 9.98 0.41
C GLY A 95 -7.43 10.46 1.86
N LYS A 96 -6.67 11.46 2.35
CA LYS A 96 -6.88 12.09 3.67
C LYS A 96 -7.72 13.37 3.59
N LEU A 97 -8.08 13.83 2.39
CA LEU A 97 -8.91 15.02 2.24
C LEU A 97 -10.33 14.69 2.71
N GLU A 98 -10.79 15.37 3.77
CA GLU A 98 -12.18 15.31 4.25
C GLU A 98 -13.15 16.02 3.28
N LYS A 99 -12.61 16.68 2.26
CA LYS A 99 -13.36 17.45 1.26
C LYS A 99 -13.35 16.71 -0.08
N PRO A 100 -14.46 16.74 -0.84
CA PRO A 100 -14.54 16.08 -2.14
C PRO A 100 -13.49 16.65 -3.12
N ILE A 101 -12.84 15.76 -3.86
CA ILE A 101 -11.90 16.12 -4.92
C ILE A 101 -12.69 16.28 -6.22
N ILE A 102 -12.70 17.48 -6.78
CA ILE A 102 -13.32 17.78 -8.08
C ILE A 102 -12.21 17.72 -9.14
N ILE A 103 -12.29 16.74 -10.05
CA ILE A 103 -11.38 16.62 -11.18
C ILE A 103 -12.07 17.21 -12.41
N LEU A 104 -11.63 18.37 -12.87
CA LEU A 104 -12.10 18.97 -14.13
C LEU A 104 -11.17 18.56 -15.27
N ILE A 105 -11.68 17.77 -16.23
CA ILE A 105 -10.93 17.39 -17.43
C ILE A 105 -11.25 18.38 -18.56
N GLY A 106 -10.36 19.35 -18.77
CA GLY A 106 -10.46 20.34 -19.86
C GLY A 106 -9.65 19.94 -21.10
N GLY A 107 -10.10 20.35 -22.29
CA GLY A 107 -9.36 20.21 -23.55
C GLY A 107 -10.14 20.75 -24.75
N SER A 108 -9.48 20.95 -25.89
CA SER A 108 -10.10 21.48 -27.12
C SER A 108 -11.21 20.57 -27.66
N THR A 109 -12.12 21.09 -28.49
CA THR A 109 -13.19 20.29 -29.11
C THR A 109 -12.62 19.14 -29.95
N GLY A 110 -13.28 17.99 -29.98
CA GLY A 110 -12.88 16.85 -30.82
C GLY A 110 -11.85 15.86 -30.26
N VAL A 111 -11.21 16.11 -29.11
CA VAL A 111 -10.18 15.20 -28.53
C VAL A 111 -10.71 14.00 -27.73
N GLY A 112 -12.03 13.71 -27.80
CA GLY A 112 -12.62 12.53 -27.16
C GLY A 112 -12.91 12.63 -25.65
N LYS A 113 -12.97 13.83 -25.07
CA LYS A 113 -13.26 14.03 -23.62
C LYS A 113 -14.58 13.39 -23.16
N SER A 114 -15.60 13.38 -24.02
CA SER A 114 -16.90 12.75 -23.71
C SER A 114 -16.86 11.21 -23.73
N THR A 115 -15.74 10.59 -24.12
CA THR A 115 -15.61 9.13 -24.25
C THR A 115 -14.89 8.49 -23.04
N ILE A 116 -14.17 9.27 -22.23
CA ILE A 116 -13.36 8.79 -21.10
C ILE A 116 -14.02 9.11 -19.73
N ALA A 117 -15.01 10.00 -19.70
CA ALA A 117 -15.73 10.44 -18.51
C ALA A 117 -16.91 9.53 -18.16
#